data_AF-A0AAD6JVD1-F1
#
_entry.id   AF-A0AAD6JVD1-F1
#
_cell.length_a   1.000
_cell.length_b   1.000
_cell.length_c   1.000
_cell.angle_alpha   90.00
_cell.angle_beta   90.00
_cell.angle_gamma   90.00
#
_symmetry.space_group_name_H-M   'P 1'
#
loop_
_entity.id
_entity.type
_entity.pdbx_description
1 polymer ?
#
loop_
_entity_poly.entity_id
_entity_poly.type
_entity_poly.pdbx_seq_one_letter_code
_entity_poly.pdbx_strand_id
1 'polypeptide(L)'
;MLLCIEQAELRGKSFLCRTAASFVSTRIGIIPKAPILPKDLGINKERKGGLIVVGSYVPKTTKQVEELKLQCGHFLKKLEVSVDKLAMKSLEEREEEINRVAEMANLFLGASKDTLIMTSRELITGKTACESLEINFKVSSALVEIVRRISTRPRYILAKVFQFV
;
A
#
# COMPACT_ATOMS: atom_id res chain seq x y z
N MET A 1 -1.58 33.57 -13.36
CA MET A 1 -0.20 33.00 -13.30
C MET A 1 0.10 32.15 -14.54
N LEU A 2 -0.61 31.03 -14.79
CA LEU A 2 -0.34 30.15 -15.94
C LEU A 2 -0.37 30.89 -17.30
N LEU A 3 -1.44 31.64 -17.58
CA LEU A 3 -1.58 32.50 -18.76
C LEU A 3 -0.43 33.51 -18.93
N CYS A 4 0.07 34.07 -17.82
CA CYS A 4 1.17 35.04 -17.86
C CYS A 4 2.50 34.37 -18.21
N ILE A 5 2.72 33.14 -17.72
CA ILE A 5 3.90 32.34 -18.06
C ILE A 5 3.85 31.95 -19.53
N GLU A 6 2.70 31.46 -20.01
CA GLU A 6 2.49 31.10 -21.42
C GLU A 6 2.74 32.30 -22.36
N GLN A 7 2.20 33.47 -22.04
CA GLN A 7 2.45 34.69 -22.81
C GLN A 7 3.92 35.13 -22.80
N ALA A 8 4.64 34.92 -21.69
CA ALA A 8 6.05 35.27 -21.59
C ALA A 8 6.95 34.28 -22.35
N GLU A 9 6.58 33.00 -22.41
CA GLU A 9 7.25 31.98 -23.22
C GLU A 9 7.03 32.17 -24.72
N LEU A 10 5.82 32.58 -25.13
CA LEU A 10 5.56 33.00 -26.52
C LEU A 10 6.43 34.19 -26.94
N ARG A 11 6.91 34.99 -25.98
CA ARG A 11 7.88 36.09 -26.17
C ARG A 11 9.34 35.65 -26.01
N GLY A 12 9.62 34.34 -25.98
CA GLY A 12 10.96 33.77 -25.95
C GLY A 12 11.60 33.62 -24.57
N LYS A 13 10.86 33.83 -23.47
CA LYS A 13 11.42 33.64 -22.11
C LYS A 13 11.29 32.18 -21.66
N SER A 14 12.25 31.67 -20.91
CA SER A 14 12.21 30.33 -20.31
C SER A 14 12.10 30.43 -18.79
N PHE A 15 11.29 29.56 -18.18
CA PHE A 15 11.03 29.55 -16.74
C PHE A 15 11.16 28.14 -16.16
N LEU A 16 11.74 28.05 -14.97
CA LEU A 16 11.71 26.85 -14.14
C LEU A 16 10.58 26.97 -13.11
N CYS A 17 9.56 26.13 -13.20
CA CYS A 17 8.41 26.16 -12.29
C CYS A 17 8.50 25.06 -11.23
N ARG A 18 8.54 25.46 -9.95
CA ARG A 18 8.36 24.55 -8.80
C ARG A 18 6.94 24.70 -8.27
N THR A 19 6.04 23.82 -8.69
CA THR A 19 4.59 23.93 -8.45
C THR A 19 3.98 22.58 -8.05
N ALA A 20 2.75 22.58 -7.56
CA ALA A 20 1.98 21.36 -7.32
C ALA A 20 1.49 20.70 -8.62
N ALA A 21 1.02 19.45 -8.54
CA ALA A 21 0.60 18.64 -9.69
C ALA A 21 -0.51 19.28 -10.54
N SER A 22 -1.38 20.12 -9.93
CA SER A 22 -2.45 20.82 -10.63
C SER A 22 -1.96 21.82 -11.68
N PHE A 23 -0.75 22.36 -11.51
CA PHE A 23 -0.13 23.23 -12.51
C PHE A 23 0.16 22.45 -13.80
N VAL A 24 0.76 21.27 -13.68
CA VAL A 24 1.12 20.41 -14.82
C VAL A 24 -0.12 20.00 -15.60
N SER A 25 -1.18 19.55 -14.90
CA SER A 25 -2.42 19.13 -15.55
C SER A 25 -3.08 20.26 -16.33
N THR A 26 -3.08 21.47 -15.77
CA THR A 26 -3.65 22.65 -16.44
C THR A 26 -2.77 23.10 -17.61
N ARG A 27 -1.44 23.05 -17.45
CA ARG A 27 -0.45 23.47 -18.45
C ARG A 27 -0.49 22.65 -19.74
N ILE A 28 -0.66 21.33 -19.63
CA ILE A 28 -0.69 20.43 -20.80
C ILE A 28 -2.11 20.12 -21.27
N GLY A 29 -3.13 20.78 -20.69
CA GLY A 29 -4.52 20.59 -21.07
C GLY A 29 -5.08 19.21 -20.74
N ILE A 30 -4.68 18.58 -19.63
CA ILE A 30 -5.26 17.29 -19.20
C ILE A 30 -6.75 17.50 -18.91
N ILE A 31 -7.58 16.84 -19.72
CA ILE A 31 -9.04 16.84 -19.53
C ILE A 31 -9.37 16.01 -18.29
N PRO A 32 -10.17 16.54 -17.34
CA PRO A 32 -10.64 15.78 -16.18
C PRO A 32 -11.32 14.48 -16.61
N LYS A 33 -10.88 13.35 -16.04
CA LYS A 33 -11.57 12.06 -16.19
C LYS A 33 -12.69 11.96 -15.15
N ALA A 34 -13.81 11.38 -15.53
CA ALA A 34 -14.88 11.05 -14.59
C ALA A 34 -14.36 10.07 -13.51
N PRO A 35 -14.95 10.06 -12.30
CA PRO A 35 -14.62 9.09 -11.27
C PRO A 35 -14.76 7.65 -11.79
N ILE A 36 -13.81 6.79 -11.41
CA ILE A 36 -13.82 5.37 -11.76
C ILE A 36 -14.97 4.69 -11.00
N LEU A 37 -15.88 4.06 -11.74
CA LEU A 37 -16.97 3.26 -11.19
C LEU A 37 -16.51 1.81 -11.00
N PRO A 38 -17.17 1.02 -10.14
CA PRO A 38 -16.83 -0.40 -9.95
C PRO A 38 -16.79 -1.22 -11.25
N LYS A 39 -17.66 -0.88 -12.22
CA LYS A 39 -17.70 -1.50 -13.55
C LYS A 39 -16.47 -1.20 -14.40
N ASP A 40 -15.81 -0.07 -14.18
CA ASP A 40 -14.65 0.38 -14.95
C ASP A 40 -13.36 -0.31 -14.49
N LEU A 41 -13.36 -0.93 -13.30
CA LEU A 41 -12.19 -1.62 -12.74
C LEU A 41 -11.89 -2.96 -13.42
N GLY A 42 -12.78 -3.46 -14.29
CA GLY A 42 -12.58 -4.74 -14.98
C GLY A 42 -12.37 -5.93 -14.04
N ILE A 43 -12.82 -5.82 -12.79
CA ILE A 43 -12.69 -6.88 -11.80
C ILE A 43 -13.65 -7.99 -12.21
N ASN A 44 -13.09 -9.04 -12.81
CA ASN A 44 -13.84 -10.23 -13.24
C ASN A 44 -14.71 -10.76 -12.10
N LYS A 45 -15.84 -11.40 -12.45
CA LYS A 45 -16.71 -12.15 -11.51
C LYS A 45 -16.03 -13.39 -10.91
N GLU A 46 -14.71 -13.50 -10.99
CA GLU A 46 -13.96 -14.57 -10.34
C GLU A 46 -14.25 -14.54 -8.85
N ARG A 47 -14.69 -15.68 -8.31
CA ARG A 47 -15.13 -15.77 -6.91
C ARG A 47 -13.97 -15.69 -5.91
N LYS A 48 -12.74 -15.41 -6.32
CA LYS A 48 -11.59 -15.31 -5.39
C LYS A 48 -11.72 -14.10 -4.47
N GLY A 49 -11.07 -14.19 -3.29
CA GLY A 49 -11.00 -13.10 -2.32
C GLY A 49 -10.11 -11.95 -2.80
N GLY A 50 -10.36 -10.76 -2.27
CA GLY A 50 -9.48 -9.60 -2.37
C GLY A 50 -8.36 -9.64 -1.34
N LEU A 51 -7.25 -8.99 -1.64
CA LEU A 51 -6.10 -8.86 -0.75
C LEU A 51 -5.93 -7.40 -0.33
N ILE A 52 -5.86 -7.15 0.97
CA ILE A 52 -5.58 -5.83 1.54
C ILE A 52 -4.27 -5.94 2.32
N VAL A 53 -3.28 -5.11 2.00
CA VAL A 53 -1.96 -5.11 2.64
C VAL A 53 -1.72 -3.77 3.31
N VAL A 54 -1.51 -3.79 4.63
CA VAL A 54 -1.30 -2.58 5.43
C VAL A 54 -0.01 -2.70 6.22
N GLY A 55 1.02 -1.96 5.80
CA GLY A 55 2.29 -1.87 6.53
C GLY A 55 2.41 -0.63 7.42
N SER A 56 1.59 0.39 7.21
CA SER A 56 1.74 1.67 7.92
C SER A 56 1.10 1.68 9.31
N TYR A 57 1.80 2.24 10.31
CA TYR A 57 1.32 2.44 11.68
C TYR A 57 0.82 3.87 11.97
N VAL A 58 0.66 4.72 10.94
CA VAL A 58 0.23 6.11 11.17
C VAL A 58 -1.22 6.18 11.68
N PRO A 59 -1.58 7.16 12.55
CA PRO A 59 -2.90 7.23 13.18
C PRO A 59 -4.07 7.15 12.20
N LYS A 60 -3.93 7.74 11.01
CA LYS A 60 -4.97 7.69 9.96
C LYS A 60 -5.20 6.27 9.46
N THR A 61 -4.13 5.52 9.15
CA THR A 61 -4.24 4.14 8.68
C THR A 61 -4.71 3.21 9.79
N THR A 62 -4.31 3.46 11.03
CA THR A 62 -4.83 2.75 12.21
C THR A 62 -6.36 2.87 12.32
N LYS A 63 -6.89 4.09 12.24
CA LYS A 63 -8.35 4.35 12.25
C LYS A 63 -9.08 3.70 11.08
N GLN A 64 -8.52 3.79 9.87
CA GLN A 64 -9.10 3.17 8.67
C GLN A 64 -9.20 1.64 8.81
N VAL A 65 -8.17 1.00 9.38
CA VAL A 65 -8.18 -0.45 9.58
C VAL A 65 -9.11 -0.88 10.72
N GLU A 66 -9.28 -0.05 11.75
CA GLU A 66 -10.28 -0.30 12.80
C GLU A 66 -11.69 -0.25 12.25
N GLU A 67 -12.00 0.78 11.46
CA GLU A 67 -13.30 0.89 10.79
C GLU A 67 -13.54 -0.28 9.83
N LEU A 68 -12.52 -0.66 9.05
CA LEU A 68 -12.58 -1.84 8.18
C LEU A 68 -12.89 -3.12 8.97
N LYS A 69 -12.30 -3.30 10.16
CA LYS A 69 -12.58 -4.46 11.02
C LYS A 69 -13.99 -4.42 11.59
N LEU A 70 -14.48 -3.24 11.99
CA LEU A 70 -15.84 -3.07 12.53
C LEU A 70 -16.90 -3.38 11.48
N GLN A 71 -16.75 -2.81 10.28
CA GLN A 71 -17.74 -2.94 9.20
C GLN A 71 -17.65 -4.31 8.49
N CYS A 72 -16.43 -4.78 8.24
CA CYS A 72 -16.18 -5.93 7.35
C CYS A 72 -15.65 -7.18 8.07
N GLY A 73 -15.51 -7.15 9.39
CA GLY A 73 -14.84 -8.22 10.15
C GLY A 73 -15.48 -9.61 10.02
N HIS A 74 -16.77 -9.68 9.66
CA HIS A 74 -17.48 -10.95 9.49
C HIS A 74 -17.04 -11.75 8.24
N PHE A 75 -16.64 -11.08 7.16
CA PHE A 75 -16.14 -11.71 5.93
C PHE A 75 -14.63 -11.57 5.72
N LEU A 76 -13.99 -10.63 6.42
CA LEU A 76 -12.56 -10.35 6.30
C LEU A 76 -11.72 -11.25 7.20
N LYS A 77 -10.73 -11.95 6.63
CA LYS A 77 -9.72 -12.71 7.38
C LYS A 77 -8.50 -11.86 7.65
N LYS A 78 -8.20 -11.65 8.93
CA LYS A 78 -7.03 -10.89 9.38
C LYS A 78 -5.83 -11.81 9.55
N LEU A 79 -4.72 -11.42 8.95
CA LEU A 79 -3.39 -11.97 9.15
C LEU A 79 -2.50 -10.87 9.70
N GLU A 80 -2.06 -11.04 10.94
CA GLU A 80 -1.09 -10.15 11.55
C GLU A 80 0.32 -10.71 11.33
N VAL A 81 1.23 -9.82 10.93
CA VAL A 81 2.64 -10.09 10.68
C VAL A 81 3.46 -9.42 11.77
N SER A 82 4.21 -10.19 12.55
CA SER A 82 5.00 -9.65 13.65
C SER A 82 6.18 -8.83 13.14
N VAL A 83 6.23 -7.53 13.47
CA VAL A 83 7.35 -6.65 13.10
C VAL A 83 8.65 -7.09 13.76
N ASP A 84 8.59 -7.59 14.99
CA ASP A 84 9.74 -8.10 15.74
C ASP A 84 10.43 -9.24 14.99
N LYS A 85 9.66 -10.26 14.58
CA LYS A 85 10.16 -11.39 13.78
C LYS A 85 10.74 -10.95 12.43
N LEU A 86 10.20 -9.90 11.82
CA LEU A 86 10.66 -9.43 10.51
C LEU A 86 11.93 -8.59 10.55
N ALA A 87 12.16 -7.85 11.64
CA ALA A 87 13.18 -6.80 11.70
C ALA A 87 14.32 -7.06 12.71
N MET A 88 14.02 -7.74 13.82
CA MET A 88 14.92 -7.87 14.97
C MET A 88 15.48 -9.28 15.17
N LYS A 89 14.83 -10.28 14.57
CA LYS A 89 15.15 -11.69 14.76
C LYS A 89 16.02 -12.28 13.65
N SER A 90 16.35 -13.58 13.76
CA SER A 90 17.21 -14.27 12.78
C SER A 90 16.57 -14.29 11.39
N LEU A 91 17.39 -14.53 10.35
CA LEU A 91 16.90 -14.70 8.99
C LEU A 91 15.93 -15.89 8.86
N GLU A 92 16.12 -16.93 9.66
CA GLU A 92 15.26 -18.11 9.71
C GLU A 92 13.86 -17.77 10.24
N GLU A 93 13.76 -17.04 11.35
CA GLU A 93 12.46 -16.64 11.92
C GLU A 93 11.71 -15.65 11.01
N ARG A 94 12.44 -14.77 10.32
CA ARG A 94 11.87 -13.90 9.28
C ARG A 94 11.26 -14.74 8.15
N GLU A 95 12.00 -15.72 7.66
CA GLU A 95 11.60 -16.59 6.55
C GLU A 95 10.38 -17.44 6.92
N GLU A 96 10.37 -18.01 8.13
CA GLU A 96 9.24 -18.76 8.68
C GLU A 96 7.97 -17.92 8.78
N GLU A 97 8.07 -16.68 9.30
CA GLU A 97 6.93 -15.79 9.42
C GLU A 97 6.37 -15.38 8.05
N ILE A 98 7.25 -15.13 7.07
CA ILE A 98 6.85 -14.83 5.68
C ILE A 98 6.11 -16.03 5.07
N ASN A 99 6.66 -17.24 5.20
CA ASN A 99 6.04 -18.47 4.67
C ASN A 99 4.69 -18.74 5.33
N ARG A 100 4.61 -18.66 6.66
CA ARG A 100 3.37 -18.82 7.41
C ARG A 100 2.27 -17.89 6.92
N VAL A 101 2.59 -16.60 6.72
CA VAL A 101 1.59 -15.62 6.27
C VAL A 101 1.19 -15.86 4.81
N ALA A 102 2.14 -16.17 3.93
CA ALA A 102 1.87 -16.44 2.52
C ALA A 102 0.98 -17.69 2.34
N GLU A 103 1.25 -18.77 3.07
CA GLU A 103 0.44 -19.99 3.05
C GLU A 103 -0.98 -19.73 3.52
N MET A 104 -1.14 -19.05 4.67
CA MET A 104 -2.46 -18.70 5.19
C MET A 104 -3.23 -17.77 4.25
N ALA A 105 -2.55 -16.81 3.62
CA ALA A 105 -3.15 -15.94 2.62
C ALA A 105 -3.62 -16.74 1.40
N ASN A 106 -2.81 -17.68 0.89
CA ASN A 106 -3.21 -18.58 -0.20
C ASN A 106 -4.46 -19.40 0.16
N LEU A 107 -4.52 -19.96 1.38
CA LEU A 107 -5.68 -20.72 1.85
C LEU A 107 -6.95 -19.86 1.87
N PHE A 108 -6.89 -18.65 2.43
CA PHE A 108 -8.05 -17.76 2.53
C PHE A 108 -8.51 -17.21 1.18
N LEU A 109 -7.57 -16.76 0.34
CA LEU A 109 -7.87 -16.31 -1.02
C LEU A 109 -8.45 -17.44 -1.86
N GLY A 110 -7.91 -18.67 -1.71
CA GLY A 110 -8.39 -19.88 -2.36
C GLY A 110 -9.83 -20.21 -1.98
N ALA A 111 -10.16 -20.04 -0.69
CA ALA A 111 -11.49 -20.19 -0.11
C ALA A 111 -12.43 -19.00 -0.37
N SER A 112 -12.08 -18.08 -1.29
CA SER A 112 -12.93 -16.96 -1.69
C SER A 112 -13.19 -15.94 -0.57
N LYS A 113 -12.27 -15.83 0.41
CA LYS A 113 -12.38 -14.90 1.54
C LYS A 113 -11.44 -13.73 1.35
N ASP A 114 -11.96 -12.52 1.56
CA ASP A 114 -11.12 -11.32 1.57
C ASP A 114 -10.12 -11.41 2.72
N THR A 115 -8.88 -11.06 2.45
CA THR A 115 -7.77 -11.24 3.39
C THR A 115 -7.07 -9.91 3.63
N LEU A 116 -6.98 -9.51 4.89
CA LEU A 116 -6.21 -8.36 5.36
C LEU A 116 -4.90 -8.85 5.97
N ILE A 117 -3.79 -8.56 5.31
CA ILE A 117 -2.44 -8.69 5.87
C ILE A 117 -2.06 -7.34 6.48
N MET A 118 -1.73 -7.34 7.76
CA MET A 118 -1.25 -6.14 8.42
C MET A 118 -0.09 -6.42 9.35
N THR A 119 0.82 -5.46 9.49
CA THR A 119 1.89 -5.55 10.50
C THR A 119 1.32 -5.36 11.90
N SER A 120 2.03 -5.89 12.89
CA SER A 120 1.77 -5.56 14.30
C SER A 120 1.86 -4.05 14.51
N ARG A 121 0.98 -3.53 15.38
CA ARG A 121 0.87 -2.08 15.64
C ARG A 121 1.79 -1.59 16.76
N GLU A 122 2.59 -2.48 17.33
CA GLU A 122 3.67 -2.09 18.25
C GLU A 122 4.73 -1.33 17.46
N LEU A 123 4.99 -0.10 17.92
CA LEU A 123 5.99 0.76 17.32
C LEU A 123 7.38 0.24 17.71
N ILE A 124 8.06 -0.42 16.78
CA ILE A 124 9.46 -0.78 16.93
C ILE A 124 10.29 0.33 16.29
N THR A 125 10.76 1.27 17.11
CA THR A 125 11.69 2.33 16.71
C THR A 125 13.11 1.97 17.12
N GLY A 126 14.06 2.23 16.23
CA GLY A 126 15.47 2.21 16.57
C GLY A 126 15.84 3.39 17.47
N LYS A 127 17.05 3.35 18.04
CA LYS A 127 17.60 4.44 18.86
C LYS A 127 17.90 5.69 18.02
N THR A 128 18.04 5.52 16.71
CA THR A 128 18.32 6.59 15.75
C THR A 128 17.28 6.62 14.61
N ALA A 129 17.23 7.74 13.89
CA ALA A 129 16.42 7.88 12.69
C ALA A 129 16.84 6.87 11.59
N CYS A 130 18.13 6.61 11.45
CA CYS A 130 18.66 5.62 10.50
C CYS A 130 18.23 4.19 10.85
N GLU A 131 18.35 3.78 12.12
CA GLU A 131 17.89 2.46 12.55
C GLU A 131 16.37 2.28 12.36
N SER A 132 15.60 3.32 12.66
CA SER A 132 14.14 3.32 12.41
C SER A 132 13.82 3.20 10.92
N LEU A 133 14.63 3.81 10.05
CA LEU A 133 14.50 3.69 8.60
C LEU A 133 14.81 2.27 8.12
N GLU A 134 15.87 1.64 8.65
CA GLU A 134 16.23 0.25 8.33
C GLU A 134 15.15 -0.74 8.75
N ILE A 135 14.57 -0.58 9.94
CA ILE A 135 13.45 -1.40 10.40
C ILE A 135 12.27 -1.28 9.42
N ASN A 136 11.89 -0.05 9.06
CA ASN A 136 10.81 0.21 8.11
C ASN A 136 11.09 -0.41 6.73
N PHE A 137 12.34 -0.37 6.27
CA PHE A 137 12.76 -1.00 5.02
C PHE A 137 12.65 -2.53 5.10
N LYS A 138 13.16 -3.16 6.16
CA LYS A 138 13.06 -4.62 6.38
C LYS A 138 11.61 -5.09 6.40
N VAL A 139 10.73 -4.36 7.05
CA VAL A 139 9.28 -4.66 7.12
C VAL A 139 8.62 -4.51 5.77
N SER A 140 8.87 -3.41 5.07
CA SER A 140 8.28 -3.17 3.73
C SER A 140 8.74 -4.23 2.73
N SER A 141 10.03 -4.59 2.75
CA SER A 141 10.59 -5.66 1.94
C SER A 141 9.93 -7.02 2.23
N ALA A 142 9.74 -7.35 3.52
CA ALA A 142 9.04 -8.58 3.91
C ALA A 142 7.58 -8.62 3.43
N LEU A 143 6.85 -7.50 3.51
CA LEU A 143 5.48 -7.44 2.99
C LEU A 143 5.42 -7.67 1.48
N VAL A 144 6.36 -7.09 0.72
CA VAL A 144 6.48 -7.34 -0.72
C VAL A 144 6.78 -8.82 -0.98
N GLU A 145 7.67 -9.41 -0.20
CA GLU A 145 8.03 -10.82 -0.30
C GLU A 145 6.86 -11.77 -0.03
N ILE A 146 6.07 -11.49 1.02
CA ILE A 146 4.81 -12.20 1.30
C ILE A 146 3.90 -12.14 0.08
N VAL A 147 3.66 -10.94 -0.47
CA VAL A 147 2.78 -10.77 -1.64
C VAL A 147 3.31 -11.53 -2.85
N ARG A 148 4.64 -11.59 -3.06
CA ARG A 148 5.26 -12.35 -4.16
C ARG A 148 5.13 -13.86 -4.00
N ARG A 149 5.03 -14.38 -2.78
CA ARG A 149 4.87 -15.82 -2.48
C ARG A 149 3.41 -16.29 -2.51
N ILE A 150 2.45 -15.37 -2.57
CA ILE A 150 1.05 -15.71 -2.79
C ILE A 150 0.89 -16.20 -4.23
N SER A 151 0.62 -17.49 -4.38
CA SER A 151 0.39 -18.15 -5.67
C SER A 151 -1.06 -18.01 -6.14
N THR A 152 -1.99 -17.82 -5.20
CA THR A 152 -3.41 -17.60 -5.52
C THR A 152 -3.62 -16.17 -5.99
N ARG A 153 -3.99 -15.98 -7.26
CA ARG A 153 -4.32 -14.66 -7.80
C ARG A 153 -5.51 -14.04 -7.04
N PRO A 154 -5.31 -12.94 -6.31
CA PRO A 154 -6.42 -12.25 -5.65
C PRO A 154 -7.26 -11.50 -6.69
N ARG A 155 -8.52 -11.25 -6.35
CA ARG A 155 -9.44 -10.49 -7.20
C ARG A 155 -8.99 -9.04 -7.40
N TYR A 156 -8.46 -8.45 -6.34
CA TYR A 156 -7.84 -7.12 -6.33
C TYR A 156 -6.79 -7.06 -5.22
N ILE A 157 -5.89 -6.10 -5.32
CA ILE A 157 -4.92 -5.78 -4.26
C ILE A 157 -5.11 -4.32 -3.87
N LEU A 158 -5.36 -4.07 -2.59
CA LEU A 158 -5.33 -2.74 -2.00
C LEU A 158 -4.12 -2.66 -1.06
N ALA A 159 -3.14 -1.82 -1.39
CA ALA A 159 -1.92 -1.71 -0.61
C ALA A 159 -1.75 -0.30 -0.02
N LYS A 160 -1.46 -0.25 1.28
CA LYS A 160 -0.96 0.95 1.97
C LYS A 160 0.32 0.59 2.71
N VAL A 161 1.44 0.76 2.01
CA VAL A 161 2.79 0.53 2.53
C VAL A 161 3.48 1.89 2.74
N PHE A 162 4.55 1.94 3.53
CA PHE A 162 5.30 3.18 3.72
C PHE A 162 5.75 3.73 2.38
N GLN A 163 5.43 5.00 2.12
CA GLN A 163 5.98 5.74 1.01
C GLN A 163 7.03 6.65 1.62
N PHE A 164 8.30 6.31 1.39
CA PHE A 164 9.40 7.23 1.64
C PHE A 164 9.22 8.40 0.68
N VAL A 165 9.05 9.61 1.22
CA VAL A 165 9.16 10.87 0.48
C VAL A 165 10.23 11.69 1.16
#